data_AF-A0AA43BXJ8-F1
#
_entry.id   AF-A0AA43BXJ8-F1
#
_cell.length_a   1.000
_cell.length_b   1.000
_cell.length_c   1.000
_cell.angle_alpha   90.00
_cell.angle_beta   90.00
_cell.angle_gamma   90.00
#
_symmetry.space_group_name_H-M   'P 1'
#
loop_
_entity.id
_entity.type
_entity.pdbx_description
1 polymer ?
#
loop_
_entity_poly.entity_id
_entity_poly.type
_entity_poly.pdbx_seq_one_letter_code
_entity_poly.pdbx_strand_id
1 'polypeptide(L)'
;MSRRLHLLPFAALVSACSSNPPVMSGPAPSRAGDVHAQGTVVGNTAVTLGIPPGHLPPPGRCRLWLPNRPPGHQPAARSCTDILVHAPAGSMVVYRPSKDKKVVRVRYVDTRRSGVVVAVRVFDVKTGAFLRAERIE
;
A
#
# COMPACT_ATOMS: atom_id res chain seq x y z
N MET A 1 7.33 62.19 -30.30
CA MET A 1 7.99 62.08 -31.62
C MET A 1 8.88 60.83 -31.58
N SER A 2 8.46 59.69 -32.13
CA SER A 2 8.61 59.26 -33.53
C SER A 2 10.03 58.77 -33.90
N ARG A 3 10.12 57.47 -34.24
CA ARG A 3 11.05 56.81 -35.19
C ARG A 3 12.45 56.45 -34.63
N ARG A 4 13.09 55.32 -34.98
CA ARG A 4 12.85 54.33 -36.04
C ARG A 4 13.54 52.99 -35.70
N LEU A 5 12.90 51.95 -36.20
CA LEU A 5 13.21 50.53 -36.20
C LEU A 5 14.49 50.23 -37.02
N HIS A 6 15.41 49.41 -36.49
CA HIS A 6 16.36 48.67 -37.31
C HIS A 6 16.00 47.18 -37.30
N LEU A 7 15.52 46.72 -38.46
CA LEU A 7 15.37 45.31 -38.79
C LEU A 7 16.75 44.67 -38.94
N LEU A 8 16.96 43.54 -38.28
CA LEU A 8 17.94 42.53 -38.70
C LEU A 8 17.17 41.30 -39.21
N PRO A 9 17.46 40.80 -40.41
CA PRO A 9 16.79 39.64 -40.98
C PRO A 9 17.49 38.37 -40.46
N PHE A 10 16.86 37.66 -39.52
CA PHE A 10 17.29 36.29 -39.24
C PHE A 10 16.48 35.33 -40.10
N ALA A 11 17.22 34.78 -41.07
CA ALA A 11 16.79 33.77 -42.02
C ALA A 11 16.21 32.53 -41.32
N ALA A 12 15.19 31.97 -41.96
CA ALA A 12 14.53 30.75 -41.59
C ALA A 12 15.48 29.54 -41.62
N LEU A 13 15.40 28.71 -40.59
CA LEU A 13 15.71 27.27 -40.69
C LEU A 13 14.54 26.51 -40.06
N VAL A 14 13.64 26.05 -40.92
CA VAL A 14 12.62 25.05 -40.63
C VAL A 14 13.33 23.72 -40.36
N SER A 15 13.45 23.35 -39.08
CA SER A 15 13.78 21.98 -38.69
C SER A 15 12.51 21.31 -38.17
N ALA A 16 11.80 20.67 -39.10
CA ALA A 16 10.68 19.80 -38.80
C ALA A 16 11.22 18.39 -38.54
N CYS A 17 11.28 17.99 -37.28
CA CYS A 17 11.33 16.59 -36.89
C CYS A 17 10.10 16.29 -36.00
N SER A 18 8.95 16.12 -36.64
CA SER A 18 7.78 15.51 -35.99
C SER A 18 8.02 14.01 -35.86
N SER A 19 8.65 13.59 -34.78
CA SER A 19 8.61 12.20 -34.33
C SER A 19 7.38 12.01 -33.44
N ASN A 20 6.23 11.73 -34.05
CA ASN A 20 5.11 11.16 -33.30
C ASN A 20 5.55 9.77 -32.81
N PRO A 21 5.53 9.48 -31.50
CA PRO A 21 5.71 8.11 -31.03
C PRO A 21 4.53 7.26 -31.51
N PRO A 22 4.74 5.98 -31.86
CA PRO A 22 3.63 5.07 -32.09
C PRO A 22 2.82 4.94 -30.80
N VAL A 23 1.52 5.25 -30.89
CA VAL A 23 0.53 4.93 -29.87
C VAL A 23 0.53 3.41 -29.70
N MET A 24 1.08 2.96 -28.57
CA MET A 24 0.95 1.57 -28.12
C MET A 24 -0.53 1.35 -27.78
N SER A 25 -1.30 0.84 -28.74
CA SER A 25 -2.66 0.34 -28.54
C SER A 25 -2.60 -0.95 -27.71
N GLY A 26 -2.38 -0.80 -26.40
CA GLY A 26 -2.67 -1.85 -25.44
C GLY A 26 -4.18 -2.09 -25.37
N PRO A 27 -4.65 -3.34 -25.17
CA PRO A 27 -6.07 -3.60 -25.02
C PRO A 27 -6.62 -2.81 -23.83
N ALA A 28 -7.75 -2.15 -24.08
CA ALA A 28 -8.48 -1.34 -23.12
C ALA A 28 -8.63 -2.07 -21.77
N PRO A 29 -8.52 -1.37 -20.62
CA PRO A 29 -8.98 -1.93 -19.37
C PRO A 29 -10.47 -2.18 -19.51
N SER A 30 -10.88 -3.44 -19.44
CA SER A 30 -12.27 -3.83 -19.30
C SER A 30 -12.88 -2.98 -18.18
N ARG A 31 -13.78 -2.07 -18.55
CA ARG A 31 -14.67 -1.37 -17.61
C ARG A 31 -15.54 -2.43 -16.93
N ALA A 32 -15.03 -2.97 -15.83
CA ALA A 32 -15.82 -3.73 -14.89
C ALA A 32 -16.58 -2.72 -14.01
N GLY A 33 -17.76 -2.34 -14.49
CA GLY A 33 -18.91 -1.97 -13.68
C GLY A 33 -18.82 -0.66 -12.89
N ASP A 34 -19.43 0.38 -13.44
CA ASP A 34 -20.21 1.30 -12.63
C ASP A 34 -21.38 0.51 -12.00
N VAL A 35 -21.32 0.30 -10.69
CA VAL A 35 -22.50 -0.06 -9.89
C VAL A 35 -22.62 0.94 -8.76
N HIS A 36 -23.53 1.90 -8.97
CA HIS A 36 -24.07 2.71 -7.88
C HIS A 36 -24.98 1.79 -7.05
N ALA A 37 -24.49 1.35 -5.89
CA ALA A 37 -25.33 0.72 -4.88
C ALA A 37 -24.87 1.19 -3.49
N GLN A 38 -25.77 1.89 -2.80
CA GLN A 38 -25.69 2.12 -1.37
C GLN A 38 -25.57 0.76 -0.68
N GLY A 39 -24.37 0.46 -0.19
CA GLY A 39 -24.06 -0.81 0.47
C GLY A 39 -23.15 -0.52 1.64
N THR A 40 -23.56 -0.98 2.82
CA THR A 40 -22.74 -1.09 4.03
C THR A 40 -21.27 -1.24 3.67
N VAL A 41 -20.42 -0.31 4.09
CA VAL A 41 -18.96 -0.43 3.93
C VAL A 41 -18.54 -1.67 4.71
N VAL A 42 -18.62 -2.83 4.07
CA VAL A 42 -17.92 -4.04 4.50
C VAL A 42 -16.48 -3.72 4.17
N GLY A 43 -15.84 -2.95 5.05
CA GLY A 43 -14.44 -2.68 4.86
C GLY A 43 -13.73 -4.03 4.78
N ASN A 44 -12.75 -4.13 3.92
CA ASN A 44 -11.96 -5.33 3.77
C ASN A 44 -10.57 -5.01 4.34
N THR A 45 -10.02 -5.90 5.15
CA THR A 45 -8.62 -5.76 5.57
C THR A 45 -7.67 -5.72 4.37
N ALA A 46 -8.11 -6.23 3.21
CA ALA A 46 -7.38 -6.12 1.95
C ALA A 46 -7.15 -4.66 1.51
N VAL A 47 -8.18 -3.80 1.51
CA VAL A 47 -8.00 -2.39 1.08
C VAL A 47 -7.31 -1.58 2.16
N THR A 48 -7.67 -1.76 3.43
CA THR A 48 -7.09 -0.93 4.50
C THR A 48 -5.66 -1.34 4.89
N LEU A 49 -5.37 -2.64 4.93
CA LEU A 49 -4.08 -3.19 5.40
C LEU A 49 -3.22 -3.79 4.29
N GLY A 50 -3.77 -4.00 3.09
CA GLY A 50 -3.12 -4.83 2.08
C GLY A 50 -3.11 -6.32 2.44
N ILE A 51 -3.91 -6.75 3.45
CA ILE A 51 -3.93 -8.13 3.94
C ILE A 51 -5.32 -8.73 3.74
N PRO A 52 -5.49 -9.69 2.82
CA PRO A 52 -6.79 -10.34 2.64
C PRO A 52 -7.28 -11.00 3.93
N PRO A 53 -8.59 -10.97 4.25
CA PRO A 53 -9.13 -11.49 5.51
C PRO A 53 -8.71 -12.94 5.81
N GLY A 54 -8.71 -13.82 4.80
CA GLY A 54 -8.28 -15.22 4.93
C GLY A 54 -6.78 -15.42 5.20
N HIS A 55 -5.98 -14.36 5.13
CA HIS A 55 -4.53 -14.39 5.36
C HIS A 55 -4.13 -13.86 6.75
N LEU A 56 -5.09 -13.42 7.56
CA LEU A 56 -4.84 -13.06 8.95
C LEU A 56 -4.38 -14.29 9.76
N PRO A 57 -3.51 -14.13 10.76
CA PRO A 57 -3.16 -15.21 11.66
C PRO A 57 -4.38 -15.69 12.47
N PRO A 58 -4.42 -16.96 12.89
CA PRO A 58 -5.40 -17.41 13.86
C PRO A 58 -5.24 -16.66 15.19
N PRO A 59 -6.31 -16.58 16.01
CA PRO A 59 -6.23 -15.95 17.33
C PRO A 59 -5.12 -16.55 18.19
N GLY A 60 -4.36 -15.70 18.88
CA GLY A 60 -3.20 -16.07 19.69
C GLY A 60 -1.88 -16.19 18.91
N ARG A 61 -1.89 -16.05 17.59
CA ARG A 61 -0.66 -16.18 16.76
C ARG A 61 -0.28 -14.88 16.06
N CYS A 62 1.00 -14.84 15.67
CA CYS A 62 1.57 -13.75 14.90
C CYS A 62 1.91 -14.22 13.49
N ARG A 63 1.87 -13.31 12.53
CA ARG A 63 2.34 -13.52 11.15
C ARG A 63 3.22 -12.36 10.72
N LEU A 64 4.38 -12.68 10.18
CA LEU A 64 5.23 -11.71 9.51
C LEU A 64 4.65 -11.43 8.12
N TRP A 65 4.49 -10.16 7.79
CA TRP A 65 3.99 -9.71 6.49
C TRP A 65 5.06 -8.89 5.78
N LEU A 66 5.51 -9.39 4.64
CA LEU A 66 6.58 -8.79 3.86
C LEU A 66 5.98 -7.96 2.70
N PRO A 67 6.36 -6.68 2.53
CA PRO A 67 5.73 -5.81 1.54
C PRO A 67 5.90 -6.29 0.10
N ASN A 68 7.02 -6.97 -0.20
CA ASN A 68 7.38 -7.41 -1.55
C ASN A 68 7.00 -8.88 -1.83
N ARG A 69 6.05 -9.44 -1.08
CA ARG A 69 5.55 -10.80 -1.32
C ARG A 69 4.04 -10.82 -1.55
N PRO A 70 3.54 -11.54 -2.57
CA PRO A 70 2.12 -11.71 -2.76
C PRO A 70 1.50 -12.50 -1.58
N PRO A 71 0.20 -12.33 -1.27
CA PRO A 71 -0.44 -12.91 -0.09
C PRO A 71 -0.19 -14.42 0.10
N GLY A 72 -0.30 -15.22 -0.96
CA GLY A 72 -0.10 -16.68 -0.90
C GLY A 72 1.35 -17.12 -0.63
N HIS A 73 2.33 -16.22 -0.76
CA HIS A 73 3.77 -16.51 -0.53
C HIS A 73 4.28 -15.91 0.79
N GLN A 74 3.38 -15.36 1.59
CA GLN A 74 3.72 -14.81 2.89
C GLN A 74 4.06 -15.93 3.87
N PRO A 75 5.06 -15.74 4.76
CA PRO A 75 5.39 -16.71 5.79
C PRO A 75 4.15 -17.18 6.56
N ALA A 76 4.14 -18.45 6.96
CA ALA A 76 3.06 -19.00 7.77
C ALA A 76 2.96 -18.27 9.13
N ALA A 77 1.76 -18.28 9.72
CA ALA A 77 1.59 -17.79 11.08
C ALA A 77 2.34 -18.69 12.07
N ARG A 78 2.98 -18.08 13.07
CA ARG A 78 3.82 -18.75 14.08
C ARG A 78 3.56 -18.18 15.47
N SER A 79 4.28 -18.71 16.46
CA SER A 79 4.35 -18.07 17.77
C SER A 79 4.83 -16.62 17.65
N CYS A 80 4.29 -15.76 18.51
CA CYS A 80 4.71 -14.36 18.63
C CYS A 80 6.10 -14.22 19.25
N THR A 81 6.58 -15.24 19.95
CA THR A 81 7.93 -15.27 20.54
C THR A 81 8.97 -15.00 19.45
N ASP A 82 9.84 -14.04 19.72
CA ASP A 82 10.98 -13.60 18.89
C ASP A 82 10.64 -13.22 17.44
N ILE A 83 9.36 -13.05 17.09
CA ILE A 83 9.00 -12.74 15.70
C ILE A 83 9.56 -11.38 15.25
N LEU A 84 9.69 -10.43 16.18
CA LEU A 84 10.28 -9.10 15.91
C LEU A 84 11.79 -9.19 15.65
N VAL A 85 12.51 -10.12 16.30
CA VAL A 85 13.95 -10.32 16.09
C VAL A 85 14.23 -10.68 14.62
N HIS A 86 13.31 -11.42 14.00
CA HIS A 86 13.41 -11.84 12.61
C HIS A 86 12.65 -10.94 11.63
N ALA A 87 12.04 -9.85 12.09
CA ALA A 87 11.22 -8.99 11.25
C ALA A 87 12.11 -8.04 10.44
N PRO A 88 12.18 -8.19 9.10
CA PRO A 88 13.01 -7.33 8.27
C PRO A 88 12.52 -5.88 8.30
N ALA A 89 13.41 -4.96 7.97
CA ALA A 89 13.05 -3.56 7.79
C ALA A 89 11.87 -3.40 6.80
N GLY A 90 10.93 -2.52 7.15
CA GLY A 90 9.72 -2.24 6.36
C GLY A 90 8.65 -3.34 6.38
N SER A 91 8.85 -4.41 7.13
CA SER A 91 7.83 -5.44 7.31
C SER A 91 6.74 -5.04 8.31
N MET A 92 5.68 -5.84 8.39
CA MET A 92 4.69 -5.74 9.46
C MET A 92 4.65 -7.03 10.26
N VAL A 93 4.43 -6.93 11.57
CA VAL A 93 4.04 -8.06 12.41
C VAL A 93 2.56 -7.94 12.72
N VAL A 94 1.79 -8.90 12.22
CA VAL A 94 0.34 -8.98 12.34
C VAL A 94 0.02 -9.94 13.47
N TYR A 95 -0.72 -9.48 14.47
CA TYR A 95 -1.11 -10.27 15.64
C TYR A 95 -2.63 -10.25 15.81
N ARG A 96 -3.23 -11.41 16.00
CA ARG A 96 -4.64 -11.53 16.38
C ARG A 96 -4.74 -11.95 17.83
N PRO A 97 -5.24 -11.13 18.77
CA PRO A 97 -5.36 -11.51 20.17
C PRO A 97 -6.26 -12.74 20.39
N SER A 98 -5.96 -13.54 21.40
CA SER A 98 -6.77 -14.71 21.78
C SER A 98 -8.04 -14.31 22.54
N LYS A 99 -7.94 -13.28 23.40
CA LYS A 99 -9.04 -12.75 24.22
C LYS A 99 -9.98 -11.88 23.38
N ASP A 100 -9.43 -10.85 22.72
CA ASP A 100 -10.19 -10.00 21.82
C ASP A 100 -10.01 -10.44 20.37
N LYS A 101 -10.87 -11.37 19.94
CA LYS A 101 -10.81 -11.96 18.60
C LYS A 101 -11.36 -11.04 17.51
N LYS A 102 -11.95 -9.90 17.88
CA LYS A 102 -12.54 -8.93 16.95
C LYS A 102 -11.51 -7.96 16.39
N VAL A 103 -10.32 -7.91 16.96
CA VAL A 103 -9.26 -6.98 16.54
C VAL A 103 -8.05 -7.67 15.94
N VAL A 104 -7.36 -6.95 15.06
CA VAL A 104 -6.01 -7.27 14.58
C VAL A 104 -5.08 -6.12 14.97
N ARG A 105 -3.95 -6.45 15.60
CA ARG A 105 -2.89 -5.51 15.96
C ARG A 105 -1.78 -5.64 14.94
N VAL A 106 -1.43 -4.54 14.29
CA VAL A 106 -0.38 -4.48 13.26
C VAL A 106 0.75 -3.61 13.79
N ARG A 107 1.91 -4.22 14.00
CA ARG A 107 3.15 -3.52 14.32
C ARG A 107 3.89 -3.23 13.02
N TYR A 108 4.16 -1.97 12.76
CA TYR A 108 4.94 -1.53 11.59
C TYR A 108 6.41 -1.47 11.99
N VAL A 109 7.24 -2.23 11.27
CA VAL A 109 8.68 -2.22 11.45
C VAL A 109 9.28 -1.06 10.66
N ASP A 110 10.24 -0.37 11.26
CA ASP A 110 11.01 0.70 10.67
C ASP A 110 11.56 0.29 9.30
N THR A 111 11.53 1.21 8.33
CA THR A 111 11.94 0.93 6.94
C THR A 111 13.44 0.75 6.77
N ARG A 112 14.24 1.16 7.76
CA ARG A 112 15.71 1.04 7.75
C ARG A 112 16.24 0.13 8.84
N ARG A 113 15.48 -0.10 9.92
CA ARG A 113 15.94 -0.86 11.09
C ARG A 113 15.07 -2.10 11.31
N SER A 114 15.65 -3.28 11.09
CA SER A 114 15.01 -4.56 11.38
C SER A 114 14.59 -4.64 12.86
N GLY A 115 13.42 -5.21 13.14
CA GLY A 115 12.89 -5.40 14.48
C GLY A 115 12.45 -4.15 15.26
N VAL A 116 12.74 -2.93 14.76
CA VAL A 116 12.33 -1.68 15.44
C VAL A 116 10.90 -1.33 15.06
N VAL A 117 9.98 -1.33 16.04
CA VAL A 117 8.58 -0.94 15.80
C VAL A 117 8.46 0.58 15.83
N VAL A 118 7.82 1.16 14.81
CA VAL A 118 7.60 2.62 14.69
C VAL A 118 6.12 3.02 14.74
N ALA A 119 5.21 2.06 14.68
CA ALA A 119 3.80 2.27 14.96
C ALA A 119 3.11 0.96 15.33
N VAL A 120 2.07 1.06 16.17
CA VAL A 120 1.12 -0.02 16.39
C VAL A 120 -0.28 0.49 16.06
N ARG A 121 -0.96 -0.16 15.12
CA ARG A 121 -2.33 0.17 14.74
C ARG A 121 -3.25 -1.02 14.96
N VAL A 122 -4.45 -0.74 15.42
CA VAL A 122 -5.48 -1.75 15.72
C VAL A 122 -6.62 -1.58 14.75
N PHE A 123 -7.08 -2.69 14.18
CA PHE A 123 -8.17 -2.70 13.20
C PHE A 123 -9.22 -3.73 13.58
N ASP A 124 -10.45 -3.52 13.14
CA ASP A 124 -11.50 -4.54 13.21
C ASP A 124 -11.18 -5.69 12.23
N VAL A 125 -11.36 -6.93 12.66
CA VAL A 125 -11.02 -8.13 11.88
C VAL A 125 -11.97 -8.33 10.70
N LYS A 126 -13.25 -7.96 10.86
CA LYS A 126 -14.26 -8.18 9.82
C LYS A 126 -14.22 -7.06 8.79
N THR A 127 -14.21 -5.83 9.27
CA THR A 127 -14.31 -4.63 8.42
C THR A 127 -12.95 -4.05 8.04
N GLY A 128 -11.85 -4.48 8.66
CA GLY A 128 -10.56 -3.82 8.46
C GLY A 128 -10.54 -2.34 8.84
N ALA A 129 -11.58 -1.83 9.51
CA ALA A 129 -11.66 -0.44 9.93
C ALA A 129 -10.57 -0.15 10.96
N PHE A 130 -9.88 0.97 10.80
CA PHE A 130 -8.93 1.43 11.81
C PHE A 130 -9.67 1.81 13.09
N LEU A 131 -9.29 1.20 14.21
CA LEU A 131 -9.91 1.41 15.51
C LEU A 131 -9.11 2.39 16.37
N ARG A 132 -7.79 2.24 16.43
CA ARG A 132 -6.91 3.09 17.25
C ARG A 132 -5.43 2.88 16.95
N ALA A 133 -4.62 3.87 17.29
CA ALA A 133 -3.17 3.74 17.42
C ALA A 133 -2.80 3.44 18.87
N GLU A 134 -1.79 2.60 19.09
CA GLU A 134 -1.24 2.31 20.41
C GLU A 134 0.16 2.92 20.54
N ARG A 135 0.49 3.39 21.75
CA ARG A 135 1.83 3.90 22.06
C ARG A 135 2.84 2.76 22.01
N ILE A 136 4.03 3.06 21.51
CA ILE A 136 5.18 2.16 21.55
C ILE A 136 5.85 2.42 22.90
N GLU A 137 5.88 1.40 23.74
CA GLU A 137 6.54 1.43 25.05
C GLU A 137 8.04 1.13 24.91
#